data_AF-A0A1D4RBU5-F1
#
_entry.id   AF-A0A1D4RBU5-F1
#
_cell.length_a   1.000
_cell.length_b   1.000
_cell.length_c   1.000
_cell.angle_alpha   90.00
_cell.angle_beta   90.00
_cell.angle_gamma   90.00
#
_symmetry.space_group_name_H-M   'P 1'
#
loop_
_entity.id
_entity.type
_entity.pdbx_description
1 polymer ?
#
loop_
_entity_poly.entity_id
_entity_poly.type
_entity_poly.pdbx_seq_one_letter_code
_entity_poly.pdbx_strand_id
1 'polypeptide(L)'
;MLYEYVATYGDKYRIDSFKGHRELRKDHLELLQGKVYYNSKNTLRIETTLLYEVGQFVSIGGYPYGGRKFRLLELSITDNPVLDKAEIISRKVKNDN
;
A
#
# COMPACT_ATOMS: atom_id res chain seq x y z
N MET A 1 -10.04 14.31 -9.00
CA MET A 1 -10.71 13.66 -7.85
C MET A 1 -9.65 12.91 -7.08
N LEU A 2 -9.58 13.13 -5.76
CA LEU A 2 -8.61 12.44 -4.90
C LEU A 2 -9.29 11.22 -4.28
N TYR A 3 -8.68 10.06 -4.43
CA TYR A 3 -9.15 8.82 -3.80
C TYR A 3 -8.26 8.48 -2.61
N GLU A 4 -8.89 7.96 -1.57
CA GLU A 4 -8.24 7.36 -0.43
C GLU A 4 -8.61 5.88 -0.37
N TYR A 5 -7.59 5.03 -0.31
CA TYR A 5 -7.76 3.59 -0.20
C TYR A 5 -7.16 3.08 1.10
N VAL A 6 -7.69 1.97 1.59
CA VAL A 6 -7.03 1.16 2.62
C VAL A 6 -6.70 -0.18 2.00
N ALA A 7 -5.45 -0.61 2.16
CA ALA A 7 -4.98 -1.89 1.68
C ALA A 7 -4.37 -2.70 2.83
N THR A 8 -4.63 -4.01 2.83
CA THR A 8 -3.86 -4.98 3.60
C THR A 8 -2.62 -5.37 2.79
N TYR A 9 -1.53 -5.70 3.48
CA TYR A 9 -0.26 -6.10 2.83
C TYR A 9 0.10 -7.57 3.12
N GLY A 10 -0.94 -8.35 3.45
CA GLY A 10 -0.83 -9.74 3.86
C GLY A 10 -0.32 -9.92 5.29
N ASP A 11 -0.40 -11.16 5.77
CA ASP A 11 -0.09 -11.48 7.16
C ASP A 11 1.40 -11.80 7.38
N LYS A 12 2.21 -12.00 6.34
CA LYS A 12 3.59 -12.52 6.52
C LYS A 12 4.47 -11.61 7.40
N TYR A 13 4.44 -10.30 7.12
CA TYR A 13 5.30 -9.31 7.75
C TYR A 13 4.51 -8.35 8.65
N ARG A 14 5.24 -7.60 9.48
CA ARG A 14 4.75 -6.49 10.30
C ARG A 14 5.55 -5.25 9.91
N ILE A 15 4.88 -4.30 9.30
CA ILE A 15 5.49 -3.02 8.92
C ILE A 15 5.57 -2.14 10.16
N ASP A 16 6.73 -1.56 10.42
CA ASP A 16 6.84 -0.56 11.48
C ASP A 16 6.05 0.69 11.16
N SER A 17 5.50 1.33 12.18
CA SER A 17 4.95 2.67 12.03
C SER A 17 6.03 3.62 11.51
N PHE A 18 5.69 4.39 10.48
CA PHE A 18 6.56 5.43 9.94
C PHE A 18 5.80 6.75 9.81
N LYS A 19 6.54 7.87 9.85
CA LYS A 19 6.03 9.20 9.56
C LYS A 19 6.29 9.54 8.08
N GLY A 20 5.49 10.46 7.54
CA GLY A 20 5.55 10.83 6.13
C GLY A 20 4.90 9.78 5.23
N HIS A 21 5.30 9.76 3.96
CA HIS A 21 4.79 8.80 2.98
C HIS A 21 5.90 7.97 2.35
N ARG A 22 5.46 6.90 1.68
CA ARG A 22 6.22 6.04 0.79
C ARG A 22 5.67 6.13 -0.61
N GLU A 23 6.44 5.62 -1.56
CA GLU A 23 6.09 5.64 -2.97
C GLU A 23 4.95 4.65 -3.23
N LEU A 24 4.04 5.05 -4.14
CA LEU A 24 3.12 4.14 -4.79
C LEU A 24 3.72 3.78 -6.15
N ARG A 25 3.81 2.50 -6.48
CA ARG A 25 4.37 2.03 -7.75
C ARG A 25 3.44 1.07 -8.48
N LYS A 26 3.74 0.80 -9.74
CA LYS A 26 3.17 -0.29 -10.52
C LYS A 26 4.23 -1.35 -10.71
N ASP A 27 3.91 -2.59 -10.33
CA ASP A 27 4.78 -3.76 -10.51
C ASP A 27 6.21 -3.57 -9.97
N HIS A 28 6.39 -2.76 -8.91
CA HIS A 28 7.69 -2.36 -8.33
C HIS A 28 8.60 -1.53 -9.27
N LEU A 29 8.15 -1.23 -10.49
CA LEU A 29 8.97 -0.60 -11.53
C LEU A 29 8.64 0.89 -11.70
N GLU A 30 7.38 1.18 -12.02
CA GLU A 30 6.95 2.53 -12.39
C GLU A 30 6.47 3.31 -11.18
N LEU A 31 6.99 4.53 -10.98
CA LEU A 31 6.50 5.44 -9.95
C LEU A 31 5.15 6.03 -10.37
N LEU A 32 4.14 5.85 -9.53
CA LEU A 32 2.79 6.34 -9.77
C LEU A 32 2.51 7.63 -9.00
N GLN A 33 1.52 8.39 -9.46
CA GLN A 33 1.04 9.58 -8.76
C GLN A 33 0.24 9.17 -7.51
N GLY A 34 0.92 8.87 -6.41
CA GLY A 34 0.28 8.53 -5.15
C GLY A 34 1.23 8.56 -3.96
N LYS A 35 0.63 8.53 -2.77
CA LYS A 35 1.35 8.54 -1.50
C LYS A 35 0.83 7.42 -0.61
N VAL A 36 1.74 6.63 -0.06
CA VAL A 36 1.43 5.50 0.82
C VAL A 36 1.78 5.87 2.25
N TYR A 37 0.82 5.76 3.15
CA TYR A 37 0.95 6.11 4.55
C TYR A 37 0.76 4.87 5.42
N TYR A 38 1.49 4.84 6.53
CA TYR A 38 1.15 3.91 7.60
C TYR A 38 -0.23 4.27 8.15
N ASN A 39 -1.13 3.29 8.23
CA ASN A 39 -2.48 3.50 8.77
C ASN A 39 -2.65 2.77 10.10
N SER A 40 -2.38 1.46 10.11
CA SER A 40 -2.47 0.63 11.30
C SER A 40 -1.56 -0.58 11.17
N LYS A 41 -1.54 -1.42 12.21
CA LYS A 41 -0.67 -2.60 12.30
C LYS A 41 -0.70 -3.49 11.05
N ASN A 42 -1.86 -3.65 10.39
CA ASN A 42 -2.01 -4.55 9.24
C ASN A 42 -2.48 -3.84 7.97
N THR A 43 -2.54 -2.50 7.98
CA THR A 43 -3.10 -1.75 6.85
C THR A 43 -2.25 -0.55 6.50
N LEU A 44 -2.19 -0.25 5.21
CA LEU A 44 -1.64 0.98 4.66
C LEU A 44 -2.78 1.82 4.07
N ARG A 45 -2.59 3.13 4.06
CA ARG A 45 -3.50 4.08 3.42
C ARG A 45 -2.84 4.62 2.16
N ILE A 46 -3.55 4.61 1.05
CA ILE A 46 -3.06 5.11 -0.24
C ILE A 46 -3.87 6.35 -0.59
N GLU A 47 -3.21 7.47 -0.88
CA GLU A 47 -3.84 8.65 -1.47
C GLU A 47 -3.35 8.82 -2.91
N THR A 48 -4.26 8.86 -3.88
CA THR A 48 -3.92 8.95 -5.30
C THR A 48 -5.09 9.50 -6.11
N THR A 49 -4.80 10.04 -7.29
CA THR A 49 -5.80 10.43 -8.30
C THR A 49 -6.21 9.26 -9.20
N LEU A 50 -5.49 8.14 -9.13
CA LEU A 50 -5.73 6.94 -9.94
C LEU A 50 -6.89 6.13 -9.35
N LEU A 51 -7.71 5.57 -10.24
CA LEU A 51 -8.83 4.74 -9.88
C LEU A 51 -8.40 3.26 -9.83
N TYR A 52 -8.62 2.63 -8.68
CA TYR A 52 -8.39 1.21 -8.45
C TYR A 52 -9.65 0.55 -7.91
N GLU A 53 -9.75 -0.76 -8.10
CA GLU A 53 -10.86 -1.55 -7.59
C GLU A 53 -10.56 -2.10 -6.19
N VAL A 54 -11.63 -2.30 -5.41
CA VAL A 54 -11.54 -3.07 -4.18
C VAL A 54 -11.34 -4.54 -4.56
N GLY A 55 -10.39 -5.21 -3.89
CA GLY A 55 -9.87 -6.53 -4.25
C GLY A 55 -8.65 -6.48 -5.17
N GLN A 56 -8.23 -5.29 -5.64
CA GLN A 56 -7.02 -5.18 -6.44
C GLN A 56 -5.78 -5.47 -5.59
N PHE A 57 -4.91 -6.33 -6.11
CA PHE A 57 -3.74 -6.80 -5.38
C PHE A 57 -2.66 -5.74 -5.23
N VAL A 58 -1.95 -5.86 -4.10
CA VAL A 58 -0.81 -5.00 -3.77
C VAL A 58 0.37 -5.81 -3.27
N SER A 59 1.58 -5.32 -3.48
CA SER A 59 2.81 -5.93 -2.98
C SER A 59 3.71 -4.90 -2.31
N ILE A 60 4.44 -5.33 -1.28
CA ILE A 60 5.31 -4.46 -0.49
C ILE A 60 6.76 -4.54 -0.97
N GLY A 61 7.36 -3.39 -1.26
CA GLY A 61 8.79 -3.25 -1.52
C GLY A 61 9.54 -2.75 -0.29
N GLY A 62 10.70 -3.35 -0.01
CA GLY A 62 11.50 -3.04 1.17
C GLY A 62 12.36 -4.20 1.61
N TYR A 63 12.68 -4.26 2.91
CA TYR A 63 13.50 -5.34 3.44
C TYR A 63 13.09 -5.78 4.86
N PRO A 64 13.17 -7.10 5.15
CA PRO A 64 13.04 -7.60 6.50
C PRO A 64 14.29 -7.25 7.31
N TYR A 65 14.14 -7.03 8.62
CA TYR A 65 15.29 -6.72 9.48
C TYR A 65 15.20 -7.38 10.88
N GLY A 66 14.33 -8.39 11.03
CA GLY A 66 14.31 -9.25 12.21
C GLY A 66 12.96 -9.95 12.41
N GLY A 67 12.95 -11.28 12.39
CA GLY A 67 11.72 -12.06 12.49
C GLY A 67 10.70 -11.65 11.43
N ARG A 68 9.51 -11.20 11.88
CA ARG A 68 8.44 -10.71 10.99
C ARG A 68 8.53 -9.20 10.71
N LYS A 69 9.50 -8.47 11.27
CA LYS A 69 9.60 -7.01 11.08
C LYS A 69 10.08 -6.67 9.68
N PHE A 70 9.46 -5.65 9.07
CA PHE A 70 9.73 -5.23 7.71
C PHE A 70 9.74 -3.71 7.60
N ARG A 71 10.78 -3.17 6.94
CA ARG A 71 10.86 -1.74 6.64
C ARG A 71 10.31 -1.49 5.24
N LEU A 72 9.17 -0.80 5.18
CA LEU A 72 8.52 -0.43 3.93
C LEU A 72 9.24 0.74 3.24
N LEU A 73 9.54 0.56 1.95
CA LEU A 73 10.06 1.61 1.07
C LEU A 73 8.99 2.06 0.07
N GLU A 74 8.14 1.15 -0.39
CA GLU A 74 7.07 1.43 -1.35
C GLU A 74 5.97 0.36 -1.29
N LEU A 75 4.80 0.70 -1.82
CA LEU A 75 3.71 -0.24 -2.08
C LEU A 75 3.41 -0.22 -3.57
N SER A 76 3.29 -1.39 -4.16
CA SER A 76 3.01 -1.56 -5.57
C SER A 76 1.61 -2.09 -5.81
N ILE A 77 0.92 -1.54 -6.80
CA ILE A 77 -0.26 -2.17 -7.42
C ILE A 77 0.25 -3.20 -8.42
N THR A 78 -0.05 -4.48 -8.20
CA THR A 78 0.50 -5.58 -9.01
C THR A 78 -0.21 -6.89 -8.73
N ASP A 79 -0.16 -7.81 -9.71
CA ASP A 79 -0.63 -9.19 -9.55
C ASP A 79 0.53 -10.18 -9.32
N ASN A 80 1.81 -9.76 -9.35
CA ASN A 80 2.95 -10.68 -9.43
C ASN A 80 4.22 -10.27 -8.64
N PRO A 81 4.77 -11.16 -7.78
CA PRO A 81 4.05 -12.06 -6.88
C PRO A 81 3.46 -11.28 -5.69
N VAL A 82 2.30 -11.73 -5.21
CA VAL A 82 1.53 -11.07 -4.14
C VAL A 82 1.42 -11.99 -2.92
N LEU A 83 1.49 -11.41 -1.72
CA LEU A 83 1.27 -12.15 -0.48
C LEU A 83 -0.23 -12.43 -0.29
N ASP A 84 -0.56 -13.57 0.33
CA ASP A 84 -1.95 -13.88 0.66
C ASP A 84 -2.62 -12.73 1.43
N LYS A 85 -3.83 -12.35 1.01
CA LYS A 85 -4.63 -11.22 1.52
C LYS A 85 -3.99 -9.83 1.35
N ALA A 86 -3.03 -9.66 0.46
CA ALA A 86 -2.47 -8.34 0.16
C ALA A 86 -3.27 -7.67 -0.97
N GLU A 87 -4.26 -6.85 -0.59
CA GLU A 87 -5.20 -6.23 -1.52
C GLU A 87 -5.78 -4.92 -0.98
N ILE A 88 -6.38 -4.13 -1.87
CA ILE A 88 -7.19 -2.97 -1.51
C ILE A 88 -8.52 -3.46 -0.92
N ILE A 89 -8.85 -3.05 0.31
CA ILE A 89 -10.06 -3.50 1.03
C ILE A 89 -11.14 -2.43 1.15
N SER A 90 -10.81 -1.16 0.89
CA SER A 90 -11.80 -0.09 0.86
C SER A 90 -11.34 1.09 0.01
N ARG A 91 -12.30 1.80 -0.59
CA ARG A 91 -12.11 3.05 -1.34
C ARG A 91 -13.04 4.12 -0.77
N LYS A 92 -12.52 5.34 -0.60
CA LYS A 92 -13.27 6.56 -0.27
C LYS A 92 -12.88 7.66 -1.24
N VAL A 93 -13.86 8.45 -1.67
CA VAL A 93 -13.62 9.66 -2.44
C VAL A 93 -13.37 10.81 -1.46
N LYS A 94 -12.24 11.51 -1.59
CA LYS A 94 -12.04 12.81 -0.99
C LYS A 94 -12.58 13.86 -1.96
N ASN A 95 -13.78 14.34 -1.66
CA ASN A 95 -14.25 15.59 -2.23
C ASN A 95 -13.61 16.72 -1.42
N ASP A 96 -12.92 17.64 -2.09
CA ASP A 96 -12.59 18.93 -1.51
C ASP A 96 -13.92 19.65 -1.28
N ASN A 97 -14.32 19.76 0.00
CA ASN A 97 -15.38 20.69 0.41
C ASN A 97 -14.76 22.08 0.60
#